data_AF-A0A355BN03-F1
#
_entry.id   AF-A0A355BN03-F1
#
_cell.length_a   1.000
_cell.length_b   1.000
_cell.length_c   1.000
_cell.angle_alpha   90.00
_cell.angle_beta   90.00
_cell.angle_gamma   90.00
#
_symmetry.space_group_name_H-M   'P 1'
#
loop_
_entity.id
_entity.type
_entity.pdbx_description
1 polymer ?
#
loop_
_entity_poly.entity_id
_entity_poly.type
_entity_poly.pdbx_seq_one_letter_code
_entity_poly.pdbx_strand_id
1 'polypeptide(L)'
;MKLLGIISFAVALIVYLIHNIRVSMVKEYKDKYDFLIRNEIKWYRWATYFIAIGVAFLINLYGSNEAGLNKVGVWFFVRIFFGIAGGTLIGYVSYLVLEFYYPTKLNSKLKKWRYMPRVNPKSGHKMRLLSEEEEDVHLDEGRQAEESIFSIDYDVWLDEKTGDVKIEKYLGHLTALKCNNCGFYTMKVMKEEITQRYEDESPKELLKHYKCAYCKNIRATAFVISRKEADDYKKDPSRGKRNTKNIDMVKIEIHSILSGKRFYEFPSVEQAQKFLEEFDLDKVAKG
;
A
#
# COMPACT_ATOMS: atom_id res chain seq x y z
N MET A 1 -34.88 -11.20 -7.48
CA MET A 1 -33.91 -11.86 -6.57
C MET A 1 -33.09 -12.94 -7.27
N LYS A 2 -33.70 -13.93 -7.96
CA LYS A 2 -32.97 -14.96 -8.74
C LYS A 2 -31.90 -14.37 -9.69
N LEU A 3 -32.32 -13.48 -10.58
CA LEU A 3 -31.43 -12.83 -11.56
C LEU A 3 -30.28 -12.06 -10.89
N LEU A 4 -30.58 -11.35 -9.79
CA LEU A 4 -29.58 -10.57 -9.04
C LEU A 4 -28.54 -11.48 -8.37
N GLY A 5 -28.95 -12.64 -7.83
CA GLY A 5 -28.03 -13.64 -7.31
C GLY A 5 -27.09 -14.17 -8.39
N ILE A 6 -27.63 -14.56 -9.55
CA ILE A 6 -26.85 -15.05 -10.70
C ILE A 6 -25.85 -13.98 -11.16
N ILE A 7 -26.30 -12.73 -11.33
CA ILE A 7 -25.42 -11.61 -11.71
C ILE A 7 -24.30 -11.43 -10.67
N SER A 8 -24.61 -11.52 -9.38
CA SER A 8 -23.61 -11.35 -8.31
C SER A 8 -22.53 -12.42 -8.37
N PHE A 9 -22.89 -13.69 -8.55
CA PHE A 9 -21.90 -14.76 -8.74
C PHE A 9 -21.11 -14.64 -10.05
N ALA A 10 -21.76 -14.22 -11.14
CA ALA A 10 -21.09 -13.97 -12.41
C ALA A 10 -20.04 -12.85 -12.27
N VAL A 11 -20.39 -11.74 -11.59
CA VAL A 11 -19.44 -10.65 -11.31
C VAL A 11 -18.30 -11.12 -10.43
N ALA A 12 -18.56 -11.94 -9.40
CA ALA A 12 -17.50 -12.52 -8.57
C ALA A 12 -16.49 -13.33 -9.40
N LEU A 13 -17.01 -14.18 -10.30
CA LEU A 13 -16.18 -14.97 -11.21
C LEU A 13 -15.39 -14.07 -12.17
N ILE A 14 -16.02 -13.05 -12.74
CA ILE A 14 -15.36 -12.08 -13.62
C ILE A 14 -14.22 -11.36 -12.88
N VAL A 15 -14.44 -10.88 -11.66
CA VAL A 15 -13.41 -10.23 -10.82
C VAL A 15 -12.22 -11.17 -10.60
N TYR A 16 -12.49 -12.43 -10.26
CA TYR A 16 -11.46 -13.46 -10.09
C TYR A 16 -10.69 -13.74 -11.39
N LEU A 17 -11.38 -13.88 -12.53
CA LEU A 17 -10.77 -14.14 -13.82
C LEU A 17 -9.93 -12.94 -14.30
N ILE A 18 -10.44 -11.71 -14.17
CA ILE A 18 -9.69 -10.50 -14.50
C ILE A 18 -8.39 -10.42 -13.70
N HIS A 19 -8.43 -10.74 -12.40
CA HIS A 19 -7.22 -10.79 -11.59
C HIS A 19 -6.20 -11.79 -12.16
N ASN A 20 -6.62 -13.03 -12.44
CA ASN A 20 -5.71 -14.05 -12.98
C ASN A 20 -5.16 -13.70 -14.36
N ILE A 21 -5.98 -13.10 -15.23
CA ILE A 21 -5.54 -12.59 -16.53
C ILE A 21 -4.48 -11.50 -16.33
N ARG A 22 -4.72 -10.53 -15.44
CA ARG A 22 -3.74 -9.47 -15.12
C ARG A 22 -2.43 -10.05 -14.60
N VAL A 23 -2.48 -11.04 -13.72
CA VAL A 23 -1.27 -11.74 -13.23
C VAL A 23 -0.53 -12.43 -14.38
N SER A 24 -1.26 -13.08 -15.28
CA SER A 24 -0.68 -13.78 -16.44
C SER A 24 -0.05 -12.83 -17.45
N MET A 25 -0.57 -11.60 -17.58
CA MET A 25 -0.03 -10.58 -18.48
C MET A 25 1.29 -9.98 -18.01
N VAL A 26 1.63 -10.10 -16.71
CA VAL A 26 2.92 -9.62 -16.19
C VAL A 26 4.04 -10.59 -16.58
N LYS A 27 4.97 -10.11 -17.41
CA LYS A 27 6.06 -10.92 -17.97
C LYS A 27 7.19 -11.16 -16.97
N GLU A 28 7.71 -10.10 -16.36
CA GLU A 28 8.81 -10.21 -15.41
C GLU A 28 8.36 -10.84 -14.09
N TYR A 29 9.16 -11.74 -13.52
CA TYR A 29 8.79 -12.39 -12.26
C TYR A 29 8.84 -11.41 -11.08
N LYS A 30 9.72 -10.41 -11.11
CA LYS A 30 9.76 -9.34 -10.10
C LYS A 30 8.49 -8.51 -10.10
N ASP A 31 8.06 -8.03 -11.27
CA ASP A 31 6.82 -7.27 -11.39
C ASP A 31 5.62 -8.11 -10.99
N LYS A 32 5.65 -9.41 -11.28
CA LYS A 32 4.61 -10.35 -10.88
C LYS A 32 4.56 -10.48 -9.37
N TYR A 33 5.70 -10.66 -8.71
CA TYR A 33 5.82 -10.65 -7.25
C TYR A 33 5.20 -9.38 -6.66
N ASP A 34 5.60 -8.21 -7.17
CA ASP A 34 5.14 -6.91 -6.69
C ASP A 34 3.65 -6.65 -6.96
N PHE A 35 3.13 -7.18 -8.06
CA PHE A 35 1.71 -7.11 -8.36
C PHE A 35 0.90 -7.95 -7.38
N LEU A 36 1.34 -9.19 -7.10
CA LEU A 36 0.63 -10.11 -6.21
C LEU A 36 0.58 -9.59 -4.78
N ILE A 37 1.72 -9.16 -4.22
CA ILE A 37 1.79 -8.64 -2.84
C ILE A 37 0.88 -7.42 -2.63
N ARG A 38 0.74 -6.55 -3.63
CA ARG A 38 -0.07 -5.32 -3.51
C ARG A 38 -1.57 -5.55 -3.74
N ASN A 39 -1.93 -6.58 -4.50
CA ASN A 39 -3.27 -6.68 -5.10
C ASN A 39 -4.02 -7.98 -4.82
N GLU A 40 -3.37 -9.14 -4.67
CA GLU A 40 -4.06 -10.44 -4.67
C GLU A 40 -5.16 -10.53 -3.60
N ILE A 41 -4.85 -10.18 -2.34
CA ILE A 41 -5.85 -10.16 -1.25
C ILE A 41 -6.97 -9.16 -1.54
N LYS A 42 -6.67 -7.99 -2.11
CA LYS A 42 -7.69 -6.97 -2.41
C LYS A 42 -8.68 -7.46 -3.47
N TRP A 43 -8.20 -8.11 -4.54
CA TRP A 43 -9.05 -8.68 -5.57
C TRP A 43 -9.90 -9.83 -5.04
N TYR A 44 -9.33 -10.68 -4.19
CA TYR A 44 -10.09 -11.77 -3.57
C TYR A 44 -11.15 -11.26 -2.60
N ARG A 45 -10.87 -10.18 -1.83
CA ARG A 45 -11.88 -9.51 -1.00
C ARG A 45 -13.05 -8.99 -1.84
N TRP A 46 -12.80 -8.37 -2.99
CA TRP A 46 -13.87 -7.96 -3.90
C TRP A 46 -14.69 -9.14 -4.41
N ALA A 47 -14.03 -10.22 -4.85
CA ALA A 47 -14.74 -11.41 -5.31
C ALA A 47 -15.62 -12.03 -4.21
N THR A 48 -15.11 -12.11 -2.97
CA THR A 48 -15.87 -12.67 -1.84
C THR A 48 -17.04 -11.79 -1.41
N TYR A 49 -16.94 -10.46 -1.55
CA TYR A 49 -18.09 -9.57 -1.33
C TYR A 49 -19.22 -9.83 -2.33
N PHE A 50 -18.92 -10.02 -3.61
CA PHE A 50 -19.93 -10.38 -4.61
C PHE A 50 -20.53 -11.78 -4.35
N ILE A 51 -19.74 -12.74 -3.88
CA ILE A 51 -20.23 -14.05 -3.43
C ILE A 51 -21.19 -13.89 -2.24
N ALA A 52 -20.83 -13.10 -1.22
CA ALA A 52 -21.67 -12.85 -0.05
C ALA A 52 -23.01 -12.22 -0.42
N ILE A 53 -23.00 -11.25 -1.34
CA ILE A 53 -24.22 -10.63 -1.91
C ILE A 53 -25.06 -11.68 -2.67
N GLY A 54 -24.41 -12.52 -3.48
CA GLY A 54 -25.08 -13.62 -4.19
C GLY A 54 -25.76 -14.61 -3.24
N VAL A 55 -25.09 -14.97 -2.13
CA VAL A 55 -25.65 -15.83 -1.07
C VAL A 55 -26.84 -15.16 -0.39
N ALA A 56 -26.76 -13.86 -0.09
CA ALA A 56 -27.89 -13.13 0.49
C ALA A 56 -29.14 -13.19 -0.43
N PHE A 57 -28.95 -13.04 -1.74
CA PHE A 57 -30.04 -13.18 -2.72
C PHE A 57 -30.55 -14.63 -2.85
N LEU A 58 -29.68 -15.63 -2.71
CA LEU A 58 -30.08 -17.04 -2.70
C LEU A 58 -30.89 -17.42 -1.46
N ILE A 59 -30.49 -16.97 -0.27
CA ILE A 59 -31.26 -17.18 0.96
C ILE A 59 -32.63 -16.54 0.83
N ASN A 60 -32.68 -15.33 0.29
CA ASN A 60 -33.94 -14.64 0.07
C ASN A 60 -34.83 -15.33 -0.99
N LEU A 61 -34.28 -16.23 -1.80
CA LEU A 61 -35.07 -17.02 -2.74
C LEU A 61 -35.88 -18.14 -2.07
N TYR A 62 -35.43 -18.63 -0.92
CA TYR A 62 -36.15 -19.63 -0.16
C TYR A 62 -37.51 -19.09 0.28
N GLY A 63 -38.58 -19.87 0.06
CA GLY A 63 -39.96 -19.45 0.34
C GLY A 63 -40.55 -18.43 -0.65
N SER A 64 -39.84 -18.07 -1.73
CA SER A 64 -40.33 -17.09 -2.73
C SER A 64 -41.53 -17.56 -3.56
N ASN A 65 -41.88 -18.84 -3.54
CA ASN A 65 -43.06 -19.37 -4.24
C ASN A 65 -44.32 -19.41 -3.34
N GLU A 66 -44.18 -19.09 -2.06
CA GLU A 66 -45.29 -19.14 -1.12
C GLU A 66 -45.99 -17.78 -1.06
N ALA A 67 -47.28 -17.77 -1.42
CA ALA A 67 -48.08 -16.55 -1.48
C ALA A 67 -48.17 -15.80 -0.12
N GLY A 68 -48.03 -16.51 1.01
CA GLY A 68 -48.00 -15.93 2.35
C GLY A 68 -46.71 -15.18 2.69
N LEU A 69 -45.56 -15.64 2.15
CA LEU A 69 -44.23 -15.08 2.41
C LEU A 69 -43.89 -13.87 1.53
N ASN A 70 -44.71 -13.60 0.50
CA ASN A 70 -44.52 -12.50 -0.46
C ASN A 70 -45.44 -11.30 -0.22
N LYS A 71 -46.41 -11.40 0.69
CA LYS A 71 -47.20 -10.24 1.10
C LYS A 71 -46.30 -9.28 1.89
N VAL A 72 -46.40 -7.98 1.60
CA VAL A 72 -45.71 -6.93 2.36
C VAL A 72 -46.22 -6.98 3.80
N GLY A 73 -45.44 -7.58 4.68
CA GLY A 73 -45.78 -7.88 6.06
C GLY A 73 -44.54 -8.40 6.81
N VAL A 74 -44.72 -8.90 8.03
CA VAL A 74 -43.59 -9.33 8.90
C VAL A 74 -42.64 -10.30 8.19
N TRP A 75 -43.18 -11.26 7.44
CA TRP A 75 -42.39 -12.27 6.73
C TRP A 75 -41.47 -11.71 5.62
N PHE A 76 -41.81 -10.57 5.02
CA PHE A 76 -40.94 -9.89 4.07
C PHE A 76 -39.65 -9.40 4.75
N PHE A 77 -39.78 -8.75 5.92
CA PHE A 77 -38.64 -8.24 6.70
C PHE A 77 -37.80 -9.37 7.27
N VAL A 78 -38.43 -10.44 7.75
CA VAL A 78 -37.74 -11.65 8.24
C VAL A 78 -36.84 -12.24 7.15
N ARG A 79 -37.32 -12.33 5.90
CA ARG A 79 -36.51 -12.85 4.78
C ARG A 79 -35.32 -11.94 4.42
N ILE A 80 -35.51 -10.62 4.47
CA ILE A 80 -34.40 -9.67 4.26
C ILE A 80 -33.36 -9.83 5.38
N PHE A 81 -33.81 -9.91 6.63
CA PHE A 81 -32.93 -10.12 7.78
C PHE A 81 -32.08 -11.38 7.63
N PHE A 82 -32.68 -12.53 7.32
CA PHE A 82 -31.93 -13.78 7.11
C PHE A 82 -30.97 -13.70 5.91
N GLY A 83 -31.36 -13.02 4.83
CA GLY A 83 -30.48 -12.80 3.68
C GLY A 83 -29.24 -11.97 4.06
N ILE A 84 -29.45 -10.86 4.78
CA ILE A 84 -28.35 -10.01 5.28
C ILE A 84 -27.48 -10.81 6.25
N ALA A 85 -28.08 -11.49 7.23
CA ALA A 85 -27.36 -12.29 8.22
C ALA A 85 -26.48 -13.36 7.54
N GLY A 86 -27.03 -14.14 6.62
CA GLY A 86 -26.26 -15.16 5.90
C GLY A 86 -25.19 -14.57 4.99
N GLY A 87 -25.46 -13.48 4.27
CA GLY A 87 -24.46 -12.77 3.48
C GLY A 87 -23.31 -12.23 4.34
N THR A 88 -23.62 -11.57 5.46
CA THR A 88 -22.61 -11.04 6.39
C THR A 88 -21.77 -12.15 7.01
N LEU A 89 -22.36 -13.30 7.35
CA LEU A 89 -21.63 -14.46 7.87
C LEU A 89 -20.60 -14.96 6.84
N ILE A 90 -21.00 -15.16 5.59
CA ILE A 90 -20.08 -15.58 4.52
C ILE A 90 -18.99 -14.53 4.28
N GLY A 91 -19.35 -13.25 4.25
CA GLY A 91 -18.39 -12.16 4.10
C GLY A 91 -17.37 -12.13 5.24
N TYR A 92 -17.81 -12.27 6.48
CA TYR A 92 -16.95 -12.27 7.66
C TYR A 92 -16.03 -13.50 7.72
N VAL A 93 -16.56 -14.70 7.48
CA VAL A 93 -15.76 -15.93 7.40
C VAL A 93 -14.71 -15.81 6.29
N SER A 94 -15.10 -15.31 5.11
CA SER A 94 -14.16 -15.09 4.00
C SER A 94 -13.08 -14.07 4.36
N TYR A 95 -13.43 -13.01 5.08
CA TYR A 95 -12.47 -12.02 5.58
C TYR A 95 -11.44 -12.67 6.51
N LEU A 96 -11.89 -13.46 7.50
CA LEU A 96 -10.99 -14.17 8.41
C LEU A 96 -10.05 -15.14 7.67
N VAL A 97 -10.58 -15.89 6.69
CA VAL A 97 -9.77 -16.80 5.86
C VAL A 97 -8.69 -16.03 5.09
N LEU A 98 -9.06 -14.90 4.48
CA LEU A 98 -8.12 -14.07 3.72
C LEU A 98 -7.09 -13.36 4.61
N GLU A 99 -7.44 -13.04 5.85
CA GLU A 99 -6.55 -12.35 6.79
C GLU A 99 -5.56 -13.30 7.47
N PHE A 100 -6.01 -14.49 7.89
CA PHE A 100 -5.20 -15.36 8.76
C PHE A 100 -4.63 -16.60 8.05
N TYR A 101 -5.34 -17.18 7.08
CA TYR A 101 -4.93 -18.43 6.44
C TYR A 101 -4.29 -18.23 5.07
N TYR A 102 -4.83 -17.29 4.30
CA TYR A 102 -4.37 -17.03 2.94
C TYR A 102 -2.95 -16.46 2.83
N PRO A 103 -2.42 -15.63 3.77
CA PRO A 103 -1.06 -15.11 3.68
C PRO A 103 0.01 -16.20 3.54
N THR A 104 -0.18 -17.35 4.18
CA THR A 104 0.76 -18.49 4.05
C THR A 104 0.83 -19.00 2.61
N LYS A 105 -0.33 -19.16 1.95
CA LYS A 105 -0.38 -19.59 0.54
C LYS A 105 0.19 -18.52 -0.40
N LEU A 106 -0.09 -17.25 -0.12
CA LEU A 106 0.47 -16.13 -0.86
C LEU A 106 2.01 -16.11 -0.74
N ASN A 107 2.55 -16.30 0.46
CA ASN A 107 4.00 -16.35 0.69
C ASN A 107 4.68 -17.49 -0.07
N SER A 108 4.08 -18.69 -0.12
CA SER A 108 4.61 -19.79 -0.95
C SER A 108 4.65 -19.42 -2.44
N LYS A 109 3.60 -18.77 -2.94
CA LYS A 109 3.52 -18.29 -4.33
C LYS A 109 4.56 -17.19 -4.60
N LEU A 110 4.74 -16.26 -3.68
CA LEU A 110 5.71 -15.17 -3.77
C LEU A 110 7.16 -15.71 -3.79
N LYS A 111 7.50 -16.65 -2.89
CA LYS A 111 8.80 -17.32 -2.87
C LYS A 111 9.11 -18.00 -4.21
N LYS A 112 8.12 -18.68 -4.80
CA LYS A 112 8.26 -19.29 -6.13
C LYS A 112 8.66 -18.26 -7.19
N TRP A 113 8.01 -17.10 -7.23
CA TRP A 113 8.35 -16.06 -8.22
C TRP A 113 9.67 -15.36 -7.92
N ARG A 114 10.01 -15.13 -6.65
CA ARG A 114 11.30 -14.53 -6.23
C ARG A 114 12.48 -15.38 -6.73
N TYR A 115 12.50 -16.66 -6.35
CA TYR A 115 13.63 -17.58 -6.60
C TYR A 115 13.58 -18.31 -7.95
N MET A 116 12.64 -17.99 -8.84
CA MET A 116 12.64 -18.54 -10.19
C MET A 116 13.85 -18.01 -10.97
N PRO A 117 14.67 -18.89 -11.59
CA PRO A 117 15.84 -18.48 -12.36
C PRO A 117 15.52 -17.42 -13.41
N ARG A 118 16.34 -16.37 -13.45
CA ARG A 118 16.19 -15.30 -14.44
C ARG A 118 16.90 -15.66 -15.73
N VAL A 119 16.46 -15.00 -16.80
CA VAL A 119 17.10 -15.10 -18.11
C VAL A 119 17.61 -13.71 -18.43
N ASN A 120 18.88 -13.62 -18.78
CA ASN A 120 19.48 -12.35 -19.17
C ASN A 120 18.82 -11.87 -20.47
N PRO A 121 18.23 -10.66 -20.51
CA PRO A 121 17.55 -10.15 -21.69
C PRO A 121 18.49 -9.89 -22.87
N LYS A 122 19.80 -9.69 -22.62
CA LYS A 122 20.80 -9.43 -23.66
C LYS A 122 21.33 -10.72 -24.29
N SER A 123 21.68 -11.72 -23.47
CA SER A 123 22.33 -12.95 -23.91
C SER A 123 21.38 -14.14 -24.06
N GLY A 124 20.22 -14.12 -23.41
CA GLY A 124 19.30 -15.27 -23.32
C GLY A 124 19.78 -16.39 -22.40
N HIS A 125 20.92 -16.22 -21.71
CA HIS A 125 21.43 -17.21 -20.77
C HIS A 125 20.68 -17.19 -19.44
N LYS A 126 20.64 -18.35 -18.77
CA LYS A 126 20.12 -18.45 -17.41
C LYS A 126 21.09 -17.76 -16.45
N MET A 127 20.54 -16.95 -15.55
CA MET A 127 21.29 -16.27 -14.51
C MET A 127 21.25 -17.09 -13.22
N ARG A 128 22.36 -17.12 -12.49
CA ARG A 128 22.48 -17.72 -11.16
C ARG A 128 22.15 -16.67 -10.10
N LEU A 129 21.39 -17.05 -9.09
CA LEU A 129 21.21 -16.24 -7.88
C LEU A 129 22.47 -16.39 -7.02
N LEU A 130 23.07 -15.27 -6.65
CA LEU A 130 24.24 -15.23 -5.77
C LEU A 130 23.83 -15.49 -4.31
N SER A 131 24.76 -15.99 -3.49
CA SER A 131 24.57 -15.99 -2.03
C SER A 131 24.78 -14.58 -1.47
N GLU A 132 24.35 -14.36 -0.23
CA GLU A 132 24.49 -13.08 0.48
C GLU A 132 25.97 -12.60 0.51
N GLU A 133 26.92 -13.53 0.69
CA GLU A 133 28.35 -13.18 0.71
C GLU A 133 28.91 -12.89 -0.69
N GLU A 134 28.38 -13.54 -1.72
CA GLU A 134 28.78 -13.32 -3.11
C GLU A 134 28.21 -12.00 -3.64
N GLU A 135 27.02 -11.60 -3.20
CA GLU A 135 26.33 -10.43 -3.71
C GLU A 135 26.85 -9.09 -3.15
N ASP A 136 27.43 -9.10 -1.95
CA ASP A 136 28.02 -7.91 -1.31
C ASP A 136 28.98 -7.15 -2.24
N VAL A 137 29.76 -7.86 -3.06
CA VAL A 137 30.71 -7.28 -4.03
C VAL A 137 30.00 -6.47 -5.12
N HIS A 138 28.73 -6.77 -5.37
CA HIS A 138 27.88 -6.11 -6.37
C HIS A 138 26.95 -5.03 -5.77
N LEU A 139 26.89 -4.92 -4.45
CA LEU A 139 26.06 -3.95 -3.74
C LEU A 139 26.91 -2.77 -3.23
N ASP A 140 26.35 -1.56 -3.30
CA ASP A 140 26.96 -0.42 -2.65
C ASP A 140 26.77 -0.48 -1.12
N GLU A 141 27.66 0.17 -0.37
CA GLU A 141 27.63 0.17 1.11
C GLU A 141 26.28 0.61 1.69
N GLY A 142 25.54 1.48 0.98
CA GLY A 142 24.24 1.94 1.41
C GLY A 142 23.15 0.88 1.28
N ARG A 143 23.21 0.04 0.24
CA ARG A 143 22.35 -1.14 0.07
C ARG A 143 22.66 -2.22 1.10
N GLN A 144 23.93 -2.52 1.31
CA GLN A 144 24.37 -3.42 2.39
C GLN A 144 23.89 -2.91 3.76
N ALA A 145 23.92 -1.58 3.97
CA ALA A 145 23.36 -0.99 5.17
C ALA A 145 21.83 -1.13 5.28
N GLU A 146 21.08 -1.15 4.17
CA GLU A 146 19.64 -1.45 4.17
C GLU A 146 19.34 -2.92 4.53
N GLU A 147 20.17 -3.86 4.07
CA GLU A 147 20.09 -5.30 4.37
C GLU A 147 20.47 -5.63 5.81
N SER A 148 21.57 -5.05 6.31
CA SER A 148 22.02 -5.24 7.68
C SER A 148 20.99 -4.81 8.74
N ILE A 149 20.06 -3.92 8.35
CA ILE A 149 18.95 -3.50 9.20
C ILE A 149 17.60 -4.13 8.83
N PHE A 150 17.60 -5.07 7.88
CA PHE A 150 16.45 -5.80 7.36
C PHE A 150 15.33 -4.91 6.82
N SER A 151 15.70 -3.76 6.27
CA SER A 151 14.74 -2.81 5.70
C SER A 151 14.35 -3.16 4.28
N ILE A 152 15.34 -3.56 3.50
CA ILE A 152 15.26 -3.94 2.10
C ILE A 152 16.18 -5.15 1.95
N ASP A 153 15.72 -6.16 1.21
CA ASP A 153 16.55 -7.29 0.80
C ASP A 153 16.84 -7.13 -0.70
N TYR A 154 18.09 -7.28 -1.13
CA TYR A 154 18.44 -7.36 -2.54
C TYR A 154 18.64 -8.82 -2.93
N ASP A 155 18.26 -9.16 -4.16
CA ASP A 155 18.66 -10.43 -4.79
C ASP A 155 19.55 -10.06 -5.98
N VAL A 156 20.79 -10.54 -5.99
CA VAL A 156 21.69 -10.34 -7.14
C VAL A 156 21.74 -11.57 -8.04
N TRP A 157 21.37 -11.37 -9.30
CA TRP A 157 21.44 -12.38 -10.35
C TRP A 157 22.65 -12.10 -11.25
N LEU A 158 23.49 -13.11 -11.48
CA LEU A 158 24.68 -13.03 -12.32
C LEU A 158 24.56 -13.97 -13.53
N ASP A 159 24.82 -13.46 -14.73
CA ASP A 159 25.10 -14.29 -15.91
C ASP A 159 26.60 -14.61 -15.96
N GLU A 160 26.97 -15.82 -15.55
CA GLU A 160 28.38 -16.26 -15.46
C GLU A 160 29.13 -16.20 -16.80
N LYS A 161 28.43 -16.21 -17.94
CA LYS A 161 29.07 -16.19 -19.26
C LYS A 161 29.42 -14.78 -19.72
N THR A 162 28.61 -13.79 -19.35
CA THR A 162 28.75 -12.40 -19.84
C THR A 162 29.22 -11.45 -18.75
N GLY A 163 29.07 -11.82 -17.47
CA GLY A 163 29.29 -10.94 -16.34
C GLY A 163 28.16 -9.93 -16.11
N ASP A 164 27.04 -10.02 -16.85
CA ASP A 164 25.90 -9.14 -16.63
C ASP A 164 25.24 -9.43 -15.26
N VAL A 165 24.97 -8.35 -14.52
CA VAL A 165 24.34 -8.41 -13.19
C VAL A 165 22.95 -7.79 -13.25
N LYS A 166 21.95 -8.46 -12.66
CA LYS A 166 20.60 -7.94 -12.43
C LYS A 166 20.31 -7.93 -10.94
N ILE A 167 20.10 -6.74 -10.37
CA ILE A 167 19.78 -6.55 -8.96
C ILE A 167 18.28 -6.32 -8.81
N GLU A 168 17.60 -7.13 -8.00
CA GLU A 168 16.17 -7.00 -7.70
C GLU A 168 15.95 -6.61 -6.24
N LYS A 169 15.05 -5.66 -6.00
CA LYS A 169 14.80 -5.08 -4.67
C LYS A 169 13.51 -5.61 -4.03
N TYR A 170 13.58 -6.17 -2.83
CA TYR A 170 12.45 -6.68 -2.05
C TYR A 170 12.29 -5.94 -0.72
N LEU A 171 11.06 -5.83 -0.22
CA LEU A 171 10.82 -5.24 1.10
C LEU A 171 11.28 -6.23 2.17
N GLY A 172 12.13 -5.78 3.08
CA GLY A 172 12.55 -6.57 4.24
C GLY A 172 11.45 -6.68 5.29
N HIS A 173 11.77 -7.34 6.40
CA HIS A 173 10.81 -7.57 7.48
C HIS A 173 10.70 -6.40 8.49
N LEU A 174 11.68 -5.50 8.52
CA LEU A 174 11.64 -4.29 9.33
C LEU A 174 11.29 -3.08 8.48
N THR A 175 10.43 -2.21 9.01
CA THR A 175 10.10 -0.96 8.33
C THR A 175 11.10 0.13 8.76
N ALA A 176 11.83 0.67 7.80
CA ALA A 176 12.67 1.85 7.99
C ALA A 176 12.29 2.94 6.99
N LEU A 177 12.45 4.20 7.40
CA LEU A 177 12.12 5.34 6.56
C LEU A 177 13.29 5.68 5.64
N LYS A 178 12.97 6.28 4.49
CA LYS A 178 13.97 6.85 3.60
C LYS A 178 14.68 8.01 4.31
N CYS A 179 16.01 8.00 4.32
CA CYS A 179 16.81 9.09 4.84
C CYS A 179 16.88 10.22 3.82
N ASN A 180 16.54 11.45 4.23
CA ASN A 180 16.58 12.62 3.36
C ASN A 180 18.01 13.06 2.97
N ASN A 181 19.03 12.57 3.70
CA ASN A 181 20.42 12.91 3.43
C ASN A 181 21.07 11.95 2.41
N CYS A 182 21.01 10.64 2.65
CA CYS A 182 21.66 9.64 1.79
C CYS A 182 20.71 8.87 0.87
N GLY A 183 19.39 9.03 0.99
CA GLY A 183 18.42 8.39 0.09
C GLY A 183 18.10 6.92 0.37
N PHE A 184 18.87 6.23 1.22
CA PHE A 184 18.61 4.85 1.64
C PHE A 184 17.51 4.73 2.71
N TYR A 185 16.82 3.59 2.74
CA TYR A 185 15.79 3.22 3.70
C TYR A 185 16.40 2.79 5.05
N THR A 186 17.28 3.62 5.61
CA THR A 186 18.03 3.29 6.82
C THR A 186 17.66 4.13 8.05
N MET A 187 16.62 4.94 7.96
CA MET A 187 16.19 5.81 9.06
C MET A 187 15.29 5.07 10.05
N LYS A 188 15.76 4.87 11.28
CA LYS A 188 15.02 4.22 12.38
C LYS A 188 14.60 5.23 13.46
N VAL A 189 13.49 4.95 14.13
CA VAL A 189 13.09 5.66 15.35
C VAL A 189 13.97 5.17 16.49
N MET A 190 14.67 6.09 17.17
CA MET A 190 15.55 5.78 18.30
C MET A 190 14.85 6.04 19.64
N LYS A 191 14.09 7.13 19.73
CA LYS A 191 13.41 7.56 20.95
C LYS A 191 12.15 8.32 20.58
N GLU A 192 11.11 8.16 21.38
CA GLU A 192 9.93 9.01 21.36
C GLU A 192 9.80 9.70 22.72
N GLU A 193 9.49 10.99 22.73
CA GLU A 193 9.32 11.75 23.96
C GLU A 193 8.15 12.74 23.86
N ILE A 194 7.46 12.97 24.98
CA ILE A 194 6.39 13.96 25.06
C ILE A 194 7.03 15.28 25.49
N THR A 195 7.07 16.27 24.59
CA THR A 195 7.70 17.58 24.83
C THR A 195 6.75 18.56 25.50
N GLN A 196 5.45 18.45 25.21
CA GLN A 196 4.42 19.29 25.79
C GLN A 196 3.24 18.46 26.27
N ARG A 197 2.64 18.90 27.38
CA ARG A 197 1.40 18.39 27.93
C ARG A 197 0.39 19.53 28.05
N TYR A 198 -0.89 19.18 28.04
CA TYR A 198 -1.97 20.11 28.41
C TYR A 198 -2.05 20.24 29.94
N GLU A 199 -2.92 21.14 30.43
CA GLU A 199 -3.16 21.36 31.86
C GLU A 199 -3.68 20.11 32.58
N ASP A 200 -4.42 19.26 31.86
CA ASP A 200 -4.91 17.95 32.32
C ASP A 200 -3.85 16.83 32.23
N GLU A 201 -2.57 17.19 32.06
CA GLU A 201 -1.41 16.32 31.87
C GLU A 201 -1.45 15.42 30.62
N SER A 202 -2.49 15.52 29.80
CA SER A 202 -2.58 14.76 28.56
C SER A 202 -1.49 15.18 27.57
N PRO A 203 -0.94 14.24 26.77
CA PRO A 203 0.17 14.55 25.89
C PRO A 203 -0.31 15.42 24.72
N LYS A 204 0.39 16.53 24.48
CA LYS A 204 0.07 17.52 23.44
C LYS A 204 0.96 17.37 22.22
N GLU A 205 2.25 17.12 22.44
CA GLU A 205 3.24 17.03 21.38
C GLU A 205 4.18 15.84 21.63
N LEU A 206 4.34 15.02 20.59
CA LEU A 206 5.25 13.88 20.55
C LEU A 206 6.43 14.21 19.65
N LEU A 207 7.63 14.23 20.20
CA LEU A 207 8.87 14.36 19.44
C LEU A 207 9.45 12.97 19.17
N LYS A 208 9.57 12.60 17.90
CA LYS A 208 10.24 11.36 17.48
C LYS A 208 11.66 11.68 17.02
N HIS A 209 12.63 11.05 17.66
CA HIS A 209 14.04 11.11 17.31
C HIS A 209 14.38 9.98 16.37
N TYR A 210 14.91 10.31 15.20
CA TYR A 210 15.32 9.35 14.19
C TYR A 210 16.83 9.40 13.99
N LYS A 211 17.41 8.24 13.67
CA LYS A 211 18.81 8.13 13.28
C LYS A 211 18.94 7.22 12.08
N CYS A 212 19.73 7.66 11.11
CA CYS A 212 20.10 6.88 9.95
C CYS A 212 21.16 5.83 10.34
N ALA A 213 20.93 4.56 10.02
CA ALA A 213 21.90 3.51 10.28
C ALA A 213 23.14 3.62 9.39
N TYR A 214 23.00 4.13 8.16
CA TYR A 214 24.10 4.33 7.21
C TYR A 214 24.86 5.63 7.50
N CYS A 215 24.35 6.78 7.03
CA CYS A 215 25.07 8.08 7.13
C CYS A 215 25.05 8.73 8.52
N LYS A 216 24.50 8.06 9.55
CA LYS A 216 24.39 8.54 10.93
C LYS A 216 23.65 9.86 11.15
N ASN A 217 23.03 10.42 10.10
CA ASN A 217 22.22 11.65 10.20
C ASN A 217 21.10 11.48 11.22
N ILE A 218 20.93 12.50 12.06
CA ILE A 218 19.92 12.54 13.13
C ILE A 218 18.88 13.58 12.74
N ARG A 219 17.61 13.28 12.97
CA ARG A 219 16.52 14.26 12.85
C ARG A 219 15.52 14.07 13.97
N ALA A 220 14.87 15.14 14.38
CA ALA A 220 13.71 15.07 15.25
C ALA A 220 12.50 15.65 14.51
N THR A 221 11.33 15.05 14.71
CA THR A 221 10.08 15.55 14.11
C THR A 221 8.99 15.55 15.15
N ALA A 222 8.38 16.72 15.37
CA ALA A 222 7.29 16.91 16.29
C ALA A 222 5.96 16.54 15.62
N PHE A 223 5.11 15.83 16.36
CA PHE A 223 3.77 15.46 15.97
C PHE A 223 2.80 15.96 17.04
N VAL A 224 1.78 16.71 16.62
CA VAL A 224 0.72 17.12 17.54
C VAL A 224 -0.17 15.91 17.82
N ILE A 225 -0.34 15.59 19.10
CA ILE A 225 -1.27 14.54 19.53
C ILE A 225 -2.67 15.14 19.60
N SER A 226 -3.56 14.58 18.79
CA SER A 226 -4.97 14.96 18.79
C SER A 226 -5.67 14.47 20.05
N ARG A 227 -6.47 15.33 20.68
CA ARG A 227 -7.40 14.95 21.75
C ARG A 227 -8.76 14.46 21.25
N LYS A 228 -8.94 14.37 19.92
CA LYS A 228 -10.20 13.92 19.33
C LYS A 228 -10.48 12.47 19.73
N GLU A 229 -11.69 12.23 20.21
CA GLU A 229 -12.19 10.88 20.47
C GLU A 229 -12.72 10.24 19.17
N ALA A 230 -12.98 8.93 19.21
CA ALA A 230 -13.45 8.18 18.04
C ALA A 230 -14.69 8.80 17.38
N ASP A 231 -15.58 9.42 18.16
CA ASP A 231 -16.80 10.07 17.67
C ASP A 231 -16.56 11.43 17.02
N ASP A 232 -15.48 12.14 17.39
CA ASP A 232 -15.10 13.40 16.75
C ASP A 232 -14.67 13.18 15.31
N TYR A 233 -14.03 12.04 15.02
CA TYR A 233 -13.66 11.66 13.65
C TYR A 233 -14.87 11.28 12.79
N LYS A 234 -15.99 10.83 13.39
CA LYS A 234 -17.24 10.54 12.66
C LYS A 234 -17.99 11.82 12.26
N LYS A 235 -17.84 12.89 13.06
CA LYS A 235 -18.47 14.19 12.83
C LYS A 235 -17.64 15.11 11.93
N ASP A 236 -16.39 14.76 11.66
CA ASP A 236 -15.52 15.49 10.74
C ASP A 236 -16.01 15.25 9.30
N PRO A 237 -16.67 16.23 8.65
CA PRO A 237 -17.11 16.06 7.28
C PRO A 237 -15.86 16.05 6.41
N SER A 238 -15.33 14.86 6.13
CA SER A 238 -14.19 14.67 5.25
C SER A 238 -14.59 15.02 3.81
N ARG A 239 -14.51 16.32 3.50
CA ARG A 239 -14.41 17.05 2.21
C ARG A 239 -15.20 18.37 2.31
N GLY A 240 -14.52 19.50 2.54
CA GLY A 240 -15.16 20.81 2.33
C GLY A 240 -14.38 22.03 2.80
N LYS A 241 -13.68 22.68 1.84
CA LYS A 241 -12.96 23.97 1.91
C LYS A 241 -11.79 24.07 2.91
N ARG A 242 -10.57 23.99 2.37
CA ARG A 242 -9.35 24.50 3.01
C ARG A 242 -9.61 25.94 3.42
N ASN A 243 -9.61 26.25 4.72
CA ASN A 243 -9.70 27.62 5.19
C ASN A 243 -8.29 28.24 5.13
N THR A 244 -7.96 28.87 4.00
CA THR A 244 -6.65 29.49 3.75
C THR A 244 -6.54 30.92 4.31
N LYS A 245 -7.57 31.42 5.00
CA LYS A 245 -7.67 32.83 5.44
C LYS A 245 -6.63 33.28 6.47
N ASN A 246 -5.94 32.36 7.14
CA ASN A 246 -4.92 32.67 8.16
C ASN A 246 -3.52 32.20 7.74
N ILE A 247 -3.25 32.13 6.44
CA ILE A 247 -1.91 31.78 5.92
C ILE A 247 -1.26 33.07 5.44
N ASP A 248 -0.26 33.53 6.18
CA ASP A 248 0.45 34.77 5.87
C ASP A 248 1.53 34.58 4.79
N MET A 249 2.05 33.36 4.64
CA MET A 249 3.09 33.03 3.66
C MET A 249 3.16 31.52 3.39
N VAL A 250 3.38 31.14 2.13
CA VAL A 250 3.65 29.77 1.69
C VAL A 250 5.05 29.72 1.08
N LYS A 251 5.93 28.91 1.66
CA LYS A 251 7.27 28.67 1.11
C LYS A 251 7.34 27.30 0.47
N ILE A 252 7.68 27.26 -0.82
CA ILE A 252 7.90 26.04 -1.59
C ILE A 252 9.40 25.87 -1.81
N GLU A 253 9.93 24.72 -1.42
CA GLU A 253 11.31 24.33 -1.69
C GLU A 253 11.30 23.23 -2.76
N ILE A 254 11.90 23.50 -3.92
CA ILE A 254 12.00 22.54 -5.03
C ILE A 254 13.42 22.01 -5.09
N HIS A 255 13.55 20.68 -4.96
CA HIS A 255 14.81 19.95 -5.07
C HIS A 255 14.85 19.29 -6.44
N SER A 256 15.70 19.80 -7.33
CA SER A 256 15.96 19.20 -8.63
C SER A 256 17.34 18.56 -8.63
N ILE A 257 17.44 17.37 -9.22
CA ILE A 257 18.71 16.65 -9.41
C ILE A 257 19.65 17.44 -10.33
N LEU A 258 19.08 18.20 -11.28
CA LEU A 258 19.83 18.95 -12.30
C LEU A 258 20.14 20.39 -11.86
N SER A 259 19.23 21.06 -11.15
CA SER A 259 19.29 22.51 -10.92
C SER A 259 19.43 22.91 -9.44
N GLY A 260 19.72 21.95 -8.56
CA GLY A 260 19.91 22.20 -7.13
C GLY A 260 18.62 22.57 -6.38
N LYS A 261 18.78 23.21 -5.22
CA LYS A 261 17.68 23.65 -4.34
C LYS A 261 17.27 25.09 -4.67
N ARG A 262 15.98 25.32 -4.90
CA ARG A 262 15.42 26.67 -5.08
C ARG A 262 14.24 26.91 -4.13
N PHE A 263 14.14 28.13 -3.65
CA PHE A 263 13.10 28.58 -2.72
C PHE A 263 12.19 29.58 -3.42
N TYR A 264 10.88 29.37 -3.28
CA TYR A 264 9.85 30.28 -3.77
C TYR A 264 8.90 30.61 -2.63
N GLU A 265 8.59 31.89 -2.46
CA GLU A 265 7.74 32.39 -1.39
C GLU A 265 6.51 33.05 -2.03
N PHE A 266 5.34 32.68 -1.52
CA PHE A 266 4.05 33.15 -2.01
C PHE A 266 3.24 33.72 -0.85
N PRO A 267 2.59 34.87 -1.03
CA PRO A 267 1.71 35.47 -0.03
C PRO A 267 0.38 34.70 0.15
N SER A 268 0.03 33.78 -0.75
CA SER A 268 -1.21 32.99 -0.62
C SER A 268 -1.07 31.58 -1.19
N VAL A 269 -1.94 30.68 -0.73
CA VAL A 269 -1.99 29.29 -1.20
C VAL A 269 -2.40 29.21 -2.67
N GLU A 270 -3.28 30.09 -3.12
CA GLU A 270 -3.76 30.12 -4.51
C GLU A 270 -2.61 30.46 -5.48
N GLN A 271 -1.73 31.40 -5.10
CA GLN A 271 -0.55 31.73 -5.90
C GLN A 271 0.47 30.60 -5.94
N ALA A 272 0.72 29.97 -4.78
CA ALA A 272 1.56 28.79 -4.68
C ALA A 272 1.06 27.64 -5.56
N GLN A 273 -0.26 27.41 -5.60
CA GLN A 273 -0.86 26.37 -6.44
C GLN A 273 -0.72 26.68 -7.93
N LYS A 274 -1.04 27.91 -8.34
CA LYS A 274 -0.89 28.34 -9.73
C LYS A 274 0.57 28.20 -10.20
N PHE A 275 1.52 28.59 -9.35
CA PHE A 275 2.94 28.39 -9.63
C PHE A 275 3.26 26.91 -9.86
N LEU A 276 2.79 26.00 -9.01
CA LEU A 276 3.05 24.56 -9.15
C LEU A 276 2.42 23.95 -10.41
N GLU A 277 1.28 24.45 -10.86
CA GLU A 277 0.63 24.01 -12.11
C GLU A 277 1.40 24.46 -13.35
N GLU A 278 1.99 25.65 -13.31
CA GLU A 278 2.76 26.24 -14.42
C GLU A 278 4.26 25.89 -14.35
N PHE A 279 4.73 25.33 -13.24
CA PHE A 279 6.15 25.08 -13.01
C PHE A 279 6.67 23.97 -13.92
N ASP A 280 7.62 24.34 -14.77
CA ASP A 280 8.24 23.46 -15.75
C ASP A 280 9.76 23.45 -15.56
N LEU A 281 10.29 22.28 -15.18
CA LEU A 281 11.72 22.07 -14.93
C LEU A 281 12.57 22.31 -16.18
N ASP A 282 12.04 22.04 -17.38
CA ASP A 282 12.78 22.13 -18.64
C ASP A 282 12.97 23.59 -19.10
N LYS A 283 12.07 24.50 -18.66
CA LYS A 283 12.22 25.94 -18.88
C LYS A 283 13.22 26.58 -17.94
N VAL A 284 13.31 26.07 -16.71
CA VAL A 284 14.19 26.61 -15.66
C VAL A 284 15.66 26.20 -15.87
N ALA A 285 15.92 25.08 -16.55
CA ALA A 285 17.28 24.62 -16.87
C ALA A 285 17.92 25.32 -18.08
N LYS A 286 17.15 26.10 -18.86
CA LYS A 286 17.63 26.81 -20.07
C LYS A 286 17.87 28.31 -19.87
N GLY A 287 17.69 28.82 -18.65
CA GLY A 287 17.91 30.22 -18.27
C GLY A 287 19.05 30.38 -17.29
#